data_AF-A0A436ZV41-F1
#
_entry.id   AF-A0A436ZV41-F1
#
_cell.length_a   1.000
_cell.length_b   1.000
_cell.length_c   1.000
_cell.angle_alpha   90.00
_cell.angle_beta   90.00
_cell.angle_gamma   90.00
#
_symmetry.space_group_name_H-M   'P 1'
#
loop_
_entity.id
_entity.type
_entity.pdbx_description
1 polymer ?
#
loop_
_entity_poly.entity_id
_entity_poly.type
_entity_poly.pdbx_seq_one_letter_code
_entity_poly.pdbx_strand_id
1 'polypeptide(L)'
;MSSAPVSAVGIQTSQAPAQNIFPATPALPLDPAIREFVAQELYKRYKLIRTSMDSNNESAKSKDASLQENWESLPEHLKASTRAQADDIPRKLELIGCQMAKADDETTNGLQLVEKFTPDQLEYLGEVEHDRWVAERIKSGWQAAGQRDSSAQKTPFFTPYTELEQKWKDVDKFMVEGIFEILGLSGYRVFKRNSGTD
;
A
#
# COMPACT_ATOMS: atom_id res chain seq x y z
N MET A 1 36.60 48.35 25.18
CA MET A 1 35.96 47.05 25.45
C MET A 1 34.49 47.23 25.12
N SER A 2 34.10 46.77 23.92
CA SER A 2 32.77 47.00 23.33
C SER A 2 31.99 45.70 23.38
N SER A 3 30.85 45.68 24.07
CA SER A 3 29.96 44.52 24.18
C SER A 3 28.73 44.76 23.32
N ALA A 4 28.58 43.95 22.26
CA ALA A 4 27.42 43.93 21.37
C ALA A 4 26.23 43.17 22.01
N PRO A 5 24.99 43.45 21.61
CA PRO A 5 23.82 42.68 22.06
C PRO A 5 23.61 41.41 21.23
N VAL A 6 23.01 40.41 21.88
CA VAL A 6 22.68 39.09 21.33
C VAL A 6 21.41 39.18 20.47
N SER A 7 21.52 38.80 19.18
CA SER A 7 20.38 38.66 18.28
C SER A 7 19.66 37.33 18.54
N ALA A 8 18.37 37.39 18.89
CA ALA A 8 17.48 36.25 18.96
C ALA A 8 17.11 35.79 17.54
N VAL A 9 17.44 34.54 17.21
CA VAL A 9 17.02 33.88 15.97
C VAL A 9 15.59 33.35 16.19
N GLY A 10 14.63 33.94 15.47
CA GLY A 10 13.25 33.47 15.44
C GLY A 10 13.16 32.12 14.71
N ILE A 11 12.61 31.12 15.40
CA ILE A 11 12.25 29.84 14.80
C ILE A 11 10.93 30.05 14.04
N GLN A 12 10.99 30.11 12.72
CA GLN A 12 9.81 29.96 11.87
C GLN A 12 9.41 28.48 11.88
N THR A 13 8.36 28.15 12.63
CA THR A 13 7.69 26.85 12.53
C THR A 13 6.99 26.77 11.19
N SER A 14 7.46 25.87 10.31
CA SER A 14 6.78 25.50 9.08
C SER A 14 5.44 24.86 9.43
N GLN A 15 4.33 25.51 9.05
CA GLN A 15 3.00 24.93 9.17
C GLN A 15 2.80 23.89 8.06
N ALA A 16 2.46 22.65 8.46
CA ALA A 16 2.01 21.61 7.54
C ALA A 16 0.72 22.08 6.82
N PRO A 17 0.53 21.75 5.53
CA PRO A 17 -0.67 22.15 4.81
C PRO A 17 -1.90 21.47 5.43
N ALA A 18 -2.98 22.25 5.56
CA ALA A 18 -4.25 21.80 6.11
C ALA A 18 -4.77 20.59 5.33
N GLN A 19 -4.93 19.46 6.02
CA GLN A 19 -5.67 18.31 5.50
C GLN A 19 -7.13 18.71 5.39
N ASN A 20 -7.62 18.94 4.17
CA ASN A 20 -9.05 19.10 3.92
C ASN A 20 -9.75 17.78 4.26
N ILE A 21 -10.35 17.73 5.45
CA ILE A 21 -11.24 16.66 5.86
C ILE A 21 -12.58 16.91 5.15
N PHE A 22 -12.73 16.37 3.95
CA PHE A 22 -14.03 16.27 3.31
C PHE A 22 -14.86 15.22 4.06
N PRO A 23 -16.15 15.47 4.39
CA PRO A 23 -17.04 14.42 4.86
C PRO A 23 -17.36 13.52 3.66
N ALA A 24 -16.46 12.59 3.35
CA ALA A 24 -16.66 11.61 2.29
C ALA A 24 -17.48 10.45 2.85
N THR A 25 -18.55 10.08 2.15
CA THR A 25 -19.17 8.75 2.29
C THR A 25 -18.05 7.70 2.20
N PRO A 26 -17.89 6.83 3.22
CA PRO A 26 -16.79 5.87 3.23
C PRO A 26 -16.82 4.99 1.98
N ALA A 27 -15.65 4.66 1.46
CA ALA A 27 -15.55 3.77 0.30
C ALA A 27 -16.35 2.49 0.52
N LEU A 28 -17.10 2.07 -0.51
CA LEU A 28 -17.72 0.76 -0.51
C LEU A 28 -16.64 -0.32 -0.36
N PRO A 29 -16.89 -1.39 0.41
CA PRO A 29 -15.94 -2.47 0.55
C PRO A 29 -15.69 -3.16 -0.80
N LEU A 30 -14.56 -3.85 -0.91
CA LEU A 30 -14.26 -4.66 -2.09
C LEU A 30 -15.38 -5.70 -2.30
N ASP A 31 -15.82 -5.87 -3.54
CA ASP A 31 -16.81 -6.90 -3.89
C ASP A 31 -16.29 -8.28 -3.45
N PRO A 32 -17.01 -8.97 -2.53
CA PRO A 32 -16.58 -10.28 -2.04
C PRO A 32 -16.36 -11.31 -3.16
N ALA A 33 -17.03 -11.16 -4.31
CA ALA A 33 -16.90 -12.07 -5.44
C ALA A 33 -15.51 -12.02 -6.11
N ILE A 34 -14.81 -10.87 -6.05
CA ILE A 34 -13.48 -10.71 -6.66
C ILE A 34 -12.35 -10.80 -5.65
N ARG A 35 -12.66 -10.77 -4.35
CA ARG A 35 -11.68 -10.65 -3.26
C ARG A 35 -10.57 -11.70 -3.32
N GLU A 36 -10.93 -12.97 -3.46
CA GLU A 36 -9.93 -14.05 -3.47
C GLU A 36 -9.05 -13.99 -4.72
N PHE A 37 -9.63 -13.66 -5.87
CA PHE A 37 -8.89 -13.47 -7.12
C PHE A 37 -7.89 -12.31 -6.99
N VAL A 38 -8.34 -11.14 -6.52
CA VAL A 38 -7.48 -9.96 -6.29
C VAL A 38 -6.34 -10.30 -5.33
N ALA A 39 -6.62 -11.04 -4.25
CA ALA A 39 -5.58 -11.46 -3.31
C ALA A 39 -4.55 -12.39 -3.96
N GLN A 40 -4.97 -13.32 -4.82
CA GLN A 40 -4.03 -14.19 -5.54
C GLN A 40 -3.17 -13.42 -6.54
N GLU A 41 -3.74 -12.45 -7.26
CA GLU A 41 -2.97 -11.61 -8.19
C GLU A 41 -1.98 -10.69 -7.47
N LEU A 42 -2.37 -10.11 -6.32
CA LEU A 42 -1.45 -9.38 -5.45
C LEU A 42 -0.30 -10.29 -4.98
N TYR A 43 -0.58 -11.55 -4.61
CA TYR A 43 0.47 -12.48 -4.23
C TYR A 43 1.44 -12.78 -5.37
N LYS A 44 0.94 -13.01 -6.60
CA LYS A 44 1.78 -13.20 -7.79
C LYS A 44 2.68 -11.98 -8.02
N ARG A 45 2.12 -10.78 -7.88
CA ARG A 45 2.86 -9.52 -8.02
C ARG A 45 3.94 -9.36 -6.94
N TYR A 46 3.63 -9.67 -5.69
CA TYR A 46 4.60 -9.67 -4.60
C TYR A 46 5.77 -10.63 -4.88
N LYS A 47 5.48 -11.86 -5.32
CA LYS A 47 6.51 -12.84 -5.70
C LYS A 47 7.41 -12.31 -6.81
N LEU A 48 6.84 -11.63 -7.82
CA LEU A 48 7.58 -11.09 -8.95
C LEU A 48 8.64 -10.09 -8.48
N ILE A 49 8.25 -9.08 -7.70
CA ILE A 49 9.22 -8.08 -7.25
C ILE A 49 10.23 -8.65 -6.26
N ARG A 50 9.80 -9.48 -5.31
CA ARG A 50 10.72 -10.11 -4.35
C ARG A 50 11.74 -11.02 -5.00
N THR A 51 11.33 -11.78 -6.02
CA THR A 51 12.25 -12.62 -6.79
C THR A 51 13.31 -11.78 -7.51
N SER A 52 12.94 -10.60 -8.02
CA SER A 52 13.90 -9.70 -8.67
C SER A 52 14.91 -9.08 -7.70
N MET A 53 14.50 -8.80 -6.45
CA MET A 53 15.38 -8.25 -5.40
C MET A 53 16.41 -9.27 -4.91
N ASP A 54 16.04 -10.55 -4.85
CA ASP A 54 16.83 -11.61 -4.23
C ASP A 54 17.72 -12.38 -5.25
N SER A 55 17.97 -11.81 -6.43
CA SER A 55 18.69 -12.41 -7.58
C SER A 55 20.08 -13.01 -7.27
N ASN A 56 20.69 -12.65 -6.13
CA ASN A 56 22.02 -13.11 -5.73
C ASN A 56 22.03 -14.05 -4.51
N ASN A 57 20.86 -14.51 -4.00
CA ASN A 57 20.79 -15.38 -2.82
C ASN A 57 19.66 -16.42 -2.88
N GLU A 58 19.80 -17.39 -3.79
CA GLU A 58 18.88 -18.53 -3.96
C GLU A 58 18.63 -19.32 -2.66
N SER A 59 19.64 -19.41 -1.78
CA SER A 59 19.51 -20.14 -0.51
C SER A 59 18.57 -19.48 0.49
N ALA A 60 18.49 -18.14 0.48
CA ALA A 60 17.56 -17.38 1.32
C ALA A 60 16.14 -17.41 0.73
N LYS A 61 16.03 -17.34 -0.61
CA LYS A 61 14.75 -17.42 -1.34
C LYS A 61 14.00 -18.73 -1.08
N SER A 62 14.71 -19.86 -1.13
CA SER A 62 14.14 -21.20 -0.86
C SER A 62 13.57 -21.36 0.56
N LYS A 63 13.94 -20.49 1.51
CA LYS A 63 13.53 -20.59 2.92
C LYS A 63 12.51 -19.54 3.33
N ASP A 64 12.24 -18.52 2.53
CA ASP A 64 11.24 -17.50 2.85
C ASP A 64 9.83 -18.06 2.64
N ALA A 65 9.08 -18.25 3.73
CA ALA A 65 7.70 -18.74 3.68
C ALA A 65 6.76 -17.86 2.85
N SER A 66 7.16 -16.63 2.51
CA SER A 66 6.39 -15.74 1.63
C SER A 66 6.64 -15.94 0.14
N LEU A 67 7.56 -16.82 -0.26
CA LEU A 67 7.92 -17.10 -1.66
C LEU A 67 7.58 -18.53 -2.08
N GLN A 68 6.39 -19.00 -1.70
CA GLN A 68 5.91 -20.34 -2.10
C GLN A 68 5.55 -20.39 -3.59
N GLU A 69 5.63 -21.57 -4.20
CA GLU A 69 5.37 -21.74 -5.64
C GLU A 69 3.92 -21.35 -5.99
N ASN A 70 2.96 -21.86 -5.24
CA ASN A 70 1.53 -21.67 -5.51
C ASN A 70 0.80 -21.07 -4.30
N TRP A 71 -0.33 -20.43 -4.56
CA TRP A 71 -1.19 -19.83 -3.54
C TRP A 71 -1.57 -20.85 -2.47
N GLU A 72 -1.90 -22.07 -2.86
CA GLU A 72 -2.37 -23.14 -1.98
C GLU A 72 -1.34 -23.49 -0.90
N SER A 73 -0.05 -23.40 -1.24
CA SER A 73 1.07 -23.69 -0.35
C SER A 73 1.45 -22.52 0.55
N LEU A 74 0.95 -21.31 0.28
CA LEU A 74 1.21 -20.13 1.10
C LEU A 74 0.61 -20.34 2.52
N PRO A 75 1.38 -20.09 3.60
CA PRO A 75 0.86 -20.12 4.95
C PRO A 75 -0.36 -19.21 5.14
N GLU A 76 -1.32 -19.66 5.93
CA GLU A 76 -2.62 -18.98 6.08
C GLU A 76 -2.48 -17.54 6.57
N HIS A 77 -1.53 -17.25 7.47
CA HIS A 77 -1.29 -15.88 7.95
C HIS A 77 -0.74 -14.94 6.87
N LEU A 78 -0.13 -15.48 5.82
CA LEU A 78 0.33 -14.72 4.66
C LEU A 78 -0.78 -14.58 3.62
N LYS A 79 -1.62 -15.61 3.40
CA LYS A 79 -2.86 -15.47 2.61
C LYS A 79 -3.77 -14.40 3.20
N ALA A 80 -3.98 -14.44 4.52
CA ALA A 80 -4.77 -13.46 5.24
C ALA A 80 -4.22 -12.03 5.09
N SER A 81 -2.90 -11.86 5.11
CA SER A 81 -2.22 -10.58 4.86
C SER A 81 -2.49 -10.03 3.45
N THR A 82 -2.37 -10.87 2.42
CA THR A 82 -2.65 -10.44 1.04
C THR A 82 -4.14 -10.17 0.80
N ARG A 83 -5.04 -10.91 1.46
CA ARG A 83 -6.48 -10.61 1.45
C ARG A 83 -6.79 -9.29 2.15
N ALA A 84 -6.14 -8.99 3.28
CA ALA A 84 -6.30 -7.71 3.95
C ALA A 84 -5.78 -6.54 3.08
N GLN A 85 -4.73 -6.76 2.28
CA GLN A 85 -4.29 -5.80 1.28
C GLN A 85 -5.36 -5.57 0.20
N ALA A 86 -5.98 -6.64 -0.30
CA ALA A 86 -7.09 -6.54 -1.27
C ALA A 86 -8.28 -5.75 -0.69
N ASP A 87 -8.69 -6.07 0.55
CA ASP A 87 -9.79 -5.42 1.25
C ASP A 87 -9.56 -3.91 1.45
N ASP A 88 -8.30 -3.49 1.50
CA ASP A 88 -7.90 -2.09 1.71
C ASP A 88 -7.84 -1.26 0.42
N ILE A 89 -7.95 -1.89 -0.76
CA ILE A 89 -7.89 -1.18 -2.06
C ILE A 89 -8.91 -0.03 -2.15
N PRO A 90 -10.21 -0.21 -1.81
CA PRO A 90 -11.17 0.89 -1.90
C PRO A 90 -10.81 2.08 -1.01
N ARG A 91 -10.30 1.83 0.21
CA ARG A 91 -9.84 2.89 1.12
C ARG A 91 -8.65 3.65 0.54
N LYS A 92 -7.67 2.96 -0.05
CA LYS A 92 -6.54 3.63 -0.72
C LYS A 92 -6.99 4.54 -1.86
N LEU A 93 -7.92 4.07 -2.69
CA LEU A 93 -8.46 4.88 -3.78
C LEU A 93 -9.16 6.13 -3.24
N GLU A 94 -9.95 5.99 -2.18
CA GLU A 94 -10.64 7.11 -1.53
C GLU A 94 -9.69 8.19 -1.01
N LEU A 95 -8.57 7.80 -0.39
CA LEU A 95 -7.57 8.74 0.12
C LEU A 95 -7.00 9.69 -0.94
N ILE A 96 -7.08 9.32 -2.23
CA ILE A 96 -6.61 10.13 -3.35
C ILE A 96 -7.75 10.66 -4.25
N GLY A 97 -8.98 10.64 -3.73
CA GLY A 97 -10.17 11.12 -4.42
C GLY A 97 -10.58 10.25 -5.61
N CYS A 98 -10.30 8.95 -5.54
CA CYS A 98 -10.67 7.97 -6.54
C CYS A 98 -11.67 6.96 -5.95
N GLN A 99 -12.32 6.22 -6.84
CA GLN A 99 -13.18 5.08 -6.52
C GLN A 99 -13.01 4.00 -7.57
N MET A 100 -13.37 2.75 -7.23
CA MET A 100 -13.46 1.66 -8.19
C MET A 100 -14.92 1.34 -8.49
N ALA A 101 -15.21 0.94 -9.73
CA ALA A 101 -16.51 0.47 -10.17
C ALA A 101 -16.34 -0.55 -11.30
N LYS A 102 -17.39 -1.34 -11.58
CA LYS A 102 -17.37 -2.24 -12.74
C LYS A 102 -17.30 -1.43 -14.02
N ALA A 103 -16.60 -1.97 -15.02
CA ALA A 103 -16.38 -1.26 -16.28
C ALA A 103 -17.66 -0.99 -17.07
N ASP A 104 -18.71 -1.79 -16.85
CA ASP A 104 -20.03 -1.72 -17.49
C ASP A 104 -21.10 -1.06 -16.61
N ASP A 105 -20.70 -0.48 -15.47
CA ASP A 105 -21.62 0.17 -14.55
C ASP A 105 -22.06 1.54 -15.10
N GLU A 106 -23.36 1.70 -15.35
CA GLU A 106 -23.95 2.93 -15.88
C GLU A 106 -23.71 4.16 -14.97
N THR A 107 -23.48 3.96 -13.66
CA THR A 107 -23.16 5.04 -12.72
C THR A 107 -21.77 5.65 -12.96
N THR A 108 -20.94 4.98 -13.76
CA THR A 108 -19.63 5.49 -14.17
C THR A 108 -19.69 6.41 -15.39
N ASN A 109 -20.85 6.53 -16.04
CA ASN A 109 -21.03 7.41 -17.18
C ASN A 109 -20.72 8.87 -16.81
N GLY A 110 -19.71 9.45 -17.47
CA GLY A 110 -19.27 10.82 -17.23
C GLY A 110 -18.22 10.97 -16.12
N LEU A 111 -17.84 9.89 -15.43
CA LEU A 111 -16.70 9.92 -14.52
C LEU A 111 -15.38 9.89 -15.29
N GLN A 112 -14.38 10.61 -14.78
CA GLN A 112 -13.03 10.59 -15.35
C GLN A 112 -12.31 9.28 -15.01
N LEU A 113 -11.93 8.51 -16.03
CA LEU A 113 -11.08 7.33 -15.89
C LEU A 113 -9.68 7.70 -15.38
N VAL A 114 -9.16 6.90 -14.45
CA VAL A 114 -7.78 6.99 -13.97
C VAL A 114 -7.05 5.72 -14.36
N GLU A 115 -5.94 5.86 -15.09
CA GLU A 115 -5.17 4.73 -15.61
C GLU A 115 -3.85 4.51 -14.86
N LYS A 116 -3.38 5.52 -14.14
CA LYS A 116 -2.17 5.47 -13.33
C LYS A 116 -2.22 6.46 -12.18
N PHE A 117 -1.45 6.19 -11.14
CA PHE A 117 -1.19 7.14 -10.07
C PHE A 117 -0.07 8.10 -10.49
N THR A 118 -0.12 9.32 -9.97
CA THR A 118 1.02 10.26 -10.05
C THR A 118 2.15 9.80 -9.12
N PRO A 119 3.40 10.26 -9.31
CA PRO A 119 4.50 9.91 -8.40
C PRO A 119 4.21 10.25 -6.93
N ASP A 120 3.60 11.40 -6.65
CA ASP A 120 3.26 11.82 -5.29
C ASP A 120 2.18 10.92 -4.67
N GLN A 121 1.17 10.53 -5.48
CA GLN A 121 0.16 9.57 -5.04
C GLN A 121 0.76 8.18 -4.78
N LEU A 122 1.71 7.74 -5.60
CA LEU A 122 2.40 6.46 -5.38
C LEU A 122 3.22 6.47 -4.09
N GLU A 123 3.97 7.55 -3.83
CA GLU A 123 4.74 7.67 -2.61
C GLU A 123 3.84 7.69 -1.37
N TYR A 124 2.76 8.48 -1.41
CA TYR A 124 1.79 8.54 -0.33
C TYR A 124 1.06 7.21 -0.10
N LEU A 125 0.60 6.55 -1.16
CA LEU A 125 -0.09 5.27 -1.02
C LEU A 125 0.86 4.12 -0.66
N GLY A 126 2.15 4.22 -1.01
CA GLY A 126 3.20 3.32 -0.54
C GLY A 126 3.38 3.41 0.97
N GLU A 127 3.44 4.62 1.53
CA GLU A 127 3.45 4.85 2.98
C GLU A 127 2.20 4.26 3.64
N VAL A 128 1.02 4.53 3.09
CA VAL A 128 -0.25 3.98 3.59
C VAL A 128 -0.28 2.44 3.57
N GLU A 129 0.32 1.81 2.55
CA GLU A 129 0.43 0.36 2.47
C GLU A 129 1.40 -0.21 3.50
N HIS A 130 2.54 0.45 3.70
CA HIS A 130 3.50 0.08 4.74
C HIS A 130 2.87 0.17 6.13
N ASP A 131 2.18 1.27 6.44
CA ASP A 131 1.50 1.46 7.72
C ASP A 131 0.42 0.40 7.97
N ARG A 132 -0.38 0.09 6.94
CA ARG A 132 -1.37 -1.01 6.98
C ARG A 132 -0.69 -2.35 7.28
N TRP A 133 0.42 -2.63 6.61
CA TRP A 133 1.20 -3.85 6.81
C TRP A 133 1.87 -3.91 8.19
N VAL A 134 2.39 -2.81 8.73
CA VAL A 134 2.94 -2.76 10.09
C VAL A 134 1.82 -3.01 11.11
N ALA A 135 0.68 -2.34 10.95
CA ALA A 135 -0.46 -2.46 11.86
C ALA A 135 -1.01 -3.90 11.90
N GLU A 136 -1.18 -4.57 10.76
CA GLU A 136 -1.65 -5.96 10.73
C GLU A 136 -0.66 -6.91 11.42
N ARG A 137 0.64 -6.67 11.26
CA ARG A 137 1.71 -7.53 11.78
C ARG A 137 1.78 -7.43 13.30
N ILE A 138 1.74 -6.21 13.82
CA ILE A 138 1.63 -5.94 15.26
C ILE A 138 0.40 -6.64 15.84
N LYS A 139 -0.77 -6.46 15.21
CA LYS A 139 -2.02 -7.10 15.65
C LYS A 139 -1.94 -8.63 15.63
N SER A 140 -1.17 -9.19 14.71
CA SER A 140 -1.00 -10.64 14.53
C SER A 140 0.17 -11.21 15.34
N GLY A 141 0.79 -10.44 16.23
CA GLY A 141 1.86 -10.89 17.13
C GLY A 141 3.24 -11.04 16.50
N TRP A 142 3.48 -10.45 15.33
CA TRP A 142 4.81 -10.43 14.72
C TRP A 142 5.81 -9.65 15.57
N GLN A 143 7.07 -10.07 15.51
CA GLN A 143 8.13 -9.52 16.35
C GLN A 143 9.14 -8.70 15.53
N ALA A 144 9.63 -7.61 16.12
CA ALA A 144 10.79 -6.90 15.59
C ALA A 144 12.03 -7.80 15.65
N ALA A 145 12.82 -7.82 14.58
CA ALA A 145 14.09 -8.55 14.52
C ALA A 145 15.05 -7.89 13.52
N GLY A 146 16.36 -8.11 13.65
CA GLY A 146 17.35 -7.56 12.70
C GLY A 146 17.29 -8.18 11.30
N GLN A 147 16.60 -9.31 11.13
CA GLN A 147 16.42 -9.99 9.85
C GLN A 147 14.99 -10.48 9.70
N ARG A 148 14.54 -10.56 8.45
CA ARG A 148 13.21 -11.07 8.09
C ARG A 148 13.20 -12.59 8.23
N ASP A 149 12.18 -13.11 8.92
CA ASP A 149 11.85 -14.53 8.94
C ASP A 149 10.32 -14.67 8.93
N SER A 150 9.77 -14.89 7.73
CA SER A 150 8.32 -14.99 7.53
C SER A 150 7.71 -16.22 8.20
N SER A 151 8.51 -17.28 8.42
CA SER A 151 8.10 -18.52 9.09
C SER A 151 7.95 -18.30 10.59
N ALA A 152 8.91 -17.60 11.20
CA ALA A 152 8.90 -17.25 12.62
C ALA A 152 8.15 -15.95 12.95
N GLN A 153 7.49 -15.34 11.95
CA GLN A 153 6.77 -14.07 12.09
C GLN A 153 7.64 -12.93 12.64
N LYS A 154 8.85 -12.81 12.10
CA LYS A 154 9.83 -11.77 12.48
C LYS A 154 10.14 -10.84 11.31
N THR A 155 10.32 -9.56 11.63
CA THR A 155 10.59 -8.55 10.60
C THR A 155 11.47 -7.40 11.12
N PRO A 156 12.38 -6.86 10.27
CA PRO A 156 13.10 -5.61 10.55
C PRO A 156 12.32 -4.35 10.16
N PHE A 157 11.15 -4.50 9.51
CA PHE A 157 10.44 -3.37 8.89
C PHE A 157 9.47 -2.63 9.83
N PHE A 158 9.56 -2.84 11.15
CA PHE A 158 8.84 -2.02 12.13
C PHE A 158 9.56 -0.68 12.33
N THR A 159 9.62 0.11 11.27
CA THR A 159 10.26 1.41 11.20
C THR A 159 9.35 2.38 10.45
N PRO A 160 9.40 3.70 10.74
CA PRO A 160 8.66 4.70 9.96
C PRO A 160 9.00 4.59 8.47
N TYR A 161 8.00 4.78 7.59
CA TYR A 161 8.19 4.69 6.15
C TYR A 161 9.28 5.66 5.64
N THR A 162 9.44 6.82 6.26
CA THR A 162 10.52 7.77 5.94
C THR A 162 11.92 7.20 6.13
N GLU A 163 12.11 6.30 7.10
CA GLU A 163 13.38 5.66 7.46
C GLU A 163 13.59 4.30 6.77
N LEU A 164 12.57 3.78 6.08
CA LEU A 164 12.65 2.53 5.34
C LEU A 164 13.63 2.65 4.17
N GLU A 165 14.45 1.61 3.93
CA GLU A 165 15.34 1.61 2.76
C GLU A 165 14.53 1.69 1.46
N GLN A 166 15.04 2.43 0.47
CA GLN A 166 14.33 2.71 -0.79
C GLN A 166 13.82 1.43 -1.48
N LYS A 167 14.62 0.37 -1.51
CA LYS A 167 14.25 -0.91 -2.13
C LYS A 167 12.99 -1.55 -1.52
N TRP A 168 12.71 -1.29 -0.24
CA TRP A 168 11.51 -1.80 0.43
C TRP A 168 10.32 -0.87 0.20
N LYS A 169 10.53 0.45 0.18
CA LYS A 169 9.52 1.41 -0.30
C LYS A 169 9.06 1.09 -1.73
N ASP A 170 10.00 0.68 -2.58
CA ASP A 170 9.70 0.30 -3.96
C ASP A 170 8.83 -0.96 -4.04
N VAL A 171 8.89 -1.87 -3.04
CA VAL A 171 7.95 -3.00 -2.95
C VAL A 171 6.53 -2.47 -2.69
N ASP A 172 6.35 -1.59 -1.71
CA ASP A 172 5.03 -1.05 -1.38
C ASP A 172 4.43 -0.27 -2.57
N LYS A 173 5.24 0.58 -3.21
CA LYS A 173 4.83 1.33 -4.40
C LYS A 173 4.50 0.42 -5.57
N PHE A 174 5.31 -0.60 -5.83
CA PHE A 174 5.03 -1.56 -6.89
C PHE A 174 3.72 -2.30 -6.65
N MET A 175 3.44 -2.69 -5.40
CA MET A 175 2.19 -3.35 -5.03
C MET A 175 0.98 -2.43 -5.24
N VAL A 176 1.07 -1.17 -4.82
CA VAL A 176 0.03 -0.15 -5.02
C VAL A 176 -0.22 0.10 -6.50
N GLU A 177 0.84 0.27 -7.30
CA GLU A 177 0.72 0.50 -8.75
C GLU A 177 -0.04 -0.63 -9.46
N GLY A 178 0.09 -1.87 -8.97
CA GLY A 178 -0.60 -3.04 -9.52
C GLY A 178 -2.12 -3.02 -9.41
N ILE A 179 -2.70 -2.11 -8.62
CA ILE A 179 -4.16 -2.03 -8.43
C ILE A 179 -4.90 -1.91 -9.76
N PHE A 180 -4.41 -1.08 -10.70
CA PHE A 180 -5.09 -0.88 -11.99
C PHE A 180 -5.18 -2.15 -12.83
N GLU A 181 -4.06 -2.88 -12.93
CA GLU A 181 -3.97 -4.13 -13.69
C GLU A 181 -4.89 -5.20 -13.07
N ILE A 182 -4.80 -5.38 -11.74
CA ILE A 182 -5.52 -6.44 -11.03
C ILE A 182 -7.04 -6.20 -11.01
N LEU A 183 -7.46 -4.95 -10.76
CA LEU A 183 -8.87 -4.58 -10.92
C LEU A 183 -9.31 -4.74 -12.37
N GLY A 184 -8.44 -4.40 -13.32
CA GLY A 184 -8.66 -4.58 -14.74
C GLY A 184 -9.03 -6.01 -15.13
N LEU A 185 -8.28 -6.98 -14.63
CA LEU A 185 -8.51 -8.42 -14.79
C LEU A 185 -9.82 -8.89 -14.15
N SER A 186 -10.31 -8.17 -13.14
CA SER A 186 -11.56 -8.47 -12.42
C SER A 186 -12.80 -7.81 -13.03
N GLY A 187 -12.66 -7.09 -14.16
CA GLY A 187 -13.75 -6.32 -14.78
C GLY A 187 -14.02 -4.96 -14.13
N TYR A 188 -13.14 -4.49 -13.24
CA TYR A 188 -13.23 -3.20 -12.57
C TYR A 188 -12.30 -2.18 -13.20
N ARG A 189 -12.59 -0.89 -12.99
CA ARG A 189 -11.76 0.25 -13.37
C ARG A 189 -11.76 1.28 -12.24
N VAL A 190 -10.79 2.19 -12.27
CA VAL A 190 -10.65 3.27 -11.30
C VAL A 190 -11.09 4.58 -11.93
N PHE A 191 -11.90 5.33 -11.20
CA PHE A 191 -12.46 6.61 -11.63
C PHE A 191 -12.17 7.69 -10.59
N LYS A 192 -12.07 8.95 -11.02
CA LYS A 192 -12.13 10.07 -10.08
C LYS A 192 -13.51 10.10 -9.42
N ARG A 193 -13.53 10.31 -8.12
CA ARG A 193 -14.77 10.59 -7.40
C ARG A 193 -15.17 12.03 -7.73
N ASN A 194 -16.41 12.24 -8.14
CA ASN A 194 -16.93 13.60 -8.25
C ASN A 194 -16.88 14.22 -6.86
N SER A 195 -16.21 15.37 -6.72
CA SER A 195 -16.35 16.19 -5.53
C SER A 195 -17.81 16.63 -5.50
N GLY A 196 -18.63 15.96 -4.69
CA GLY A 196 -20.00 16.35 -4.45
C GLY A 196 -20.01 17.81 -4.06
N THR A 197 -20.47 18.66 -4.98
CA THR A 197 -20.98 19.98 -4.62
C THR A 197 -22.45 19.72 -4.35
N ASP A 198 -22.71 19.26 -3.13
CA ASP A 198 -24.02 19.45 -2.51
C ASP A 198 -24.06 20.86 -1.88
#